data_AF-A0A419FLS1-F1
#
_entry.id   AF-A0A419FLS1-F1
#
_cell.length_a   1.000
_cell.length_b   1.000
_cell.length_c   1.000
_cell.angle_alpha   90.00
_cell.angle_beta   90.00
_cell.angle_gamma   90.00
#
_symmetry.space_group_name_H-M   'P 1'
#
loop_
_entity.id
_entity.type
_entity.pdbx_description
1 polymer ?
#
loop_
_entity_poly.entity_id
_entity_poly.type
_entity_poly.pdbx_seq_one_letter_code
_entity_poly.pdbx_strand_id
1 'polypeptide(L)' 'MRATVQAVMPFELHGTRYYQVIYLPDDADNAQQARLSHDMVDTGLQPGETVEVHAILGVVDGIRRVAKDA' A
#
# COMPACT_ATOMS: atom_id res chain seq x y z
N MET A 1 10.59 0.03 0.68
CA MET A 1 10.56 0.65 2.02
C MET A 1 9.55 -0.09 2.88
N ARG A 2 9.85 -0.42 4.13
CA ARG A 2 8.87 -1.03 5.03
C ARG A 2 7.91 0.01 5.61
N ALA A 3 6.66 -0.40 5.77
CA ALA A 3 5.61 0.44 6.35
C ALA A 3 4.53 -0.40 7.03
N THR A 4 3.78 0.23 7.94
CA THR A 4 2.57 -0.35 8.54
C THR A 4 1.33 0.23 7.89
N VAL A 5 0.42 -0.63 7.43
CA VAL A 5 -0.87 -0.22 6.85
C VAL A 5 -1.75 0.39 7.94
N GLN A 6 -2.25 1.60 7.70
CA GLN A 6 -3.18 2.29 8.60
C GLN A 6 -4.63 2.16 8.12
N ALA A 7 -4.85 2.21 6.80
CA ALA A 7 -6.17 2.06 6.20
C ALA A 7 -6.09 1.59 4.75
N VAL A 8 -7.10 0.83 4.31
CA VAL A 8 -7.28 0.40 2.93
C VAL A 8 -8.73 0.69 2.53
N MET A 9 -8.91 1.58 1.56
CA MET A 9 -10.23 2.00 1.08
C MET A 9 -10.36 1.67 -0.41
N PRO A 10 -11.23 0.72 -0.79
CA PRO A 10 -11.52 0.49 -2.19
C PRO A 10 -12.34 1.64 -2.76
N PHE A 11 -12.09 2.00 -4.02
CA PHE A 11 -12.92 2.90 -4.79
C PHE A 11 -12.96 2.47 -6.26
N GLU A 12 -13.97 2.94 -6.98
CA GLU A 12 -14.09 2.68 -8.41
C GLU A 12 -13.91 3.97 -9.21
N LEU A 13 -13.14 3.88 -10.28
CA LEU A 13 -12.96 4.96 -11.25
C LEU A 13 -13.16 4.37 -12.65
N HIS A 14 -14.19 4.86 -13.35
CA HIS A 14 -14.55 4.38 -14.70
C HIS A 14 -14.71 2.84 -14.78
N GLY A 15 -15.32 2.23 -13.77
CA GLY A 15 -15.52 0.77 -13.69
C GLY A 15 -14.27 -0.04 -13.36
N THR A 16 -13.13 0.61 -13.11
CA THR A 16 -11.90 -0.03 -12.65
C THR A 16 -11.75 0.14 -11.15
N ARG A 17 -11.40 -0.94 -10.45
CA ARG A 17 -11.19 -0.93 -9.00
C ARG A 17 -9.78 -0.46 -8.65
N TYR A 18 -9.74 0.51 -7.74
CA TYR A 18 -8.53 1.05 -7.14
C TYR A 18 -8.61 0.95 -5.63
N TYR A 19 -7.47 1.18 -4.99
CA TYR A 19 -7.34 1.26 -3.54
C TYR A 19 -6.61 2.54 -3.17
N GLN A 20 -7.17 3.26 -2.22
CA GLN A 20 -6.45 4.26 -1.46
C GLN A 20 -5.87 3.58 -0.22
N VAL A 21 -4.55 3.53 -0.14
CA VAL A 21 -3.83 2.94 0.99
C VAL A 21 -3.17 4.05 1.77
N ILE A 22 -3.45 4.10 3.08
CA ILE A 22 -2.74 4.94 4.04
C ILE A 22 -1.75 4.03 4.76
N TYR A 23 -0.48 4.43 4.80
CA TYR A 23 0.59 3.66 5.41
C TYR A 23 1.55 4.58 6.18
N LEU A 24 2.16 4.06 7.25
CA LEU A 24 3.19 4.75 8.02
C LEU A 24 4.54 4.07 7.73
N PRO A 25 5.46 4.72 6.99
CA PRO A 25 6.82 4.22 6.84
C PRO A 25 7.53 4.06 8.18
N ASP A 26 8.39 3.04 8.29
CA ASP A 26 9.13 2.78 9.54
C ASP A 26 10.08 3.93 9.92
N ASP A 27 10.52 4.74 8.96
CA ASP A 27 11.45 5.86 9.10
C ASP A 27 10.77 7.25 9.03
N ALA A 28 9.44 7.31 9.12
CA ALA A 28 8.69 8.56 9.04
C ALA A 28 7.76 8.77 10.23
N ASP A 29 7.61 10.02 10.65
CA ASP A 29 6.68 10.41 11.73
C ASP A 29 5.23 10.54 11.26
N ASN A 30 5.00 10.64 9.95
CA ASN A 30 3.70 10.94 9.36
C ASN A 30 3.28 9.87 8.37
N ALA A 31 1.98 9.55 8.38
CA ALA A 31 1.38 8.66 7.41
C ALA A 31 1.42 9.26 5.99
N GLN A 32 1.63 8.40 5.02
CA GLN A 32 1.60 8.68 3.60
C GLN A 32 0.40 8.00 2.94
N GLN A 33 0.07 8.45 1.73
CA GLN A 33 -1.06 7.93 0.97
C GLN A 33 -0.63 7.56 -0.45
N ALA A 34 -1.06 6.40 -0.91
CA ALA A 34 -0.97 5.98 -2.30
C ALA A 34 -2.36 5.63 -2.87
N ARG A 35 -2.53 5.84 -4.17
CA ARG A 35 -3.69 5.35 -4.94
C ARG A 35 -3.17 4.38 -5.99
N LEU A 36 -3.62 3.14 -5.90
CA LEU A 36 -3.07 2.02 -6.64
C LEU A 36 -4.19 1.23 -7.30
N SER A 37 -3.94 0.72 -8.49
CA SER A 37 -4.83 -0.27 -9.11
C SER A 37 -4.82 -1.57 -8.31
N HIS A 38 -5.86 -2.38 -8.49
CA HIS A 38 -6.03 -3.61 -7.72
C HIS A 38 -4.90 -4.64 -7.88
N ASP A 39 -4.15 -4.59 -8.97
CA ASP A 39 -3.02 -5.48 -9.28
C ASP A 39 -1.71 -5.04 -8.62
N MET A 40 -1.64 -3.81 -8.11
CA MET A 40 -0.48 -3.25 -7.41
C MET A 40 -0.56 -3.44 -5.89
N VAL A 41 -1.68 -3.93 -5.36
CA VAL A 41 -1.89 -4.18 -3.92
C VAL A 41 -2.27 -5.63 -3.68
N ASP A 42 -1.68 -6.26 -2.67
CA ASP A 42 -2.06 -7.62 -2.33
C ASP A 42 -3.54 -7.73 -1.89
N THR A 43 -4.20 -8.79 -2.34
CA THR A 43 -5.61 -9.02 -2.03
C THR A 43 -5.82 -9.18 -0.53
N GLY A 44 -6.90 -8.56 -0.04
CA GLY A 44 -7.32 -8.68 1.36
C GLY A 44 -6.41 -7.98 2.37
N LEU A 45 -5.53 -7.07 1.94
CA LEU A 45 -4.68 -6.28 2.83
C LEU A 45 -5.51 -5.57 3.92
N GLN A 46 -5.11 -5.74 5.18
CA GLN A 46 -5.77 -5.17 6.35
C GLN A 46 -4.91 -4.10 7.05
N PRO A 47 -5.54 -3.16 7.78
CA PRO A 47 -4.83 -2.30 8.74
C PRO A 47 -4.03 -3.11 9.77
N GLY A 48 -2.87 -2.58 10.16
CA GLY A 48 -1.91 -3.20 11.08
C GLY A 48 -0.91 -4.15 10.44
N GLU A 49 -1.08 -4.53 9.17
CA GLU A 49 -0.12 -5.37 8.46
C GLU A 49 1.15 -4.60 8.09
N THR A 50 2.31 -5.27 8.20
CA THR A 50 3.59 -4.77 7.67
C THR A 50 3.73 -5.11 6.20
N VAL A 51 4.08 -4.11 5.40
CA VAL A 51 4.21 -4.20 3.95
C VAL A 51 5.54 -3.63 3.47
N GLU A 52 5.95 -4.08 2.29
CA GLU A 52 6.97 -3.44 1.48
C GLU A 52 6.28 -2.49 0.47
N VAL A 53 6.63 -1.21 0.55
CA VAL A 53 6.20 -0.15 -0.36
C VAL A 53 7.28 0.05 -1.41
N HIS A 54 6.90 -0.13 -2.67
CA HIS A 54 7.74 0.07 -3.84
C HIS A 54 7.40 1.42 -4.47
N ALA A 55 8.44 2.18 -4.82
CA ALA A 55 8.28 3.48 -5.45
C ALA A 55 9.38 3.73 -6.49
N ILE A 56 8.99 4.31 -7.63
CA ILE A 56 9.89 4.74 -8.70
C ILE A 56 9.72 6.25 -8.86
N LEU A 57 10.82 7.00 -8.74
CA LEU A 57 10.85 8.47 -8.87
C LEU A 57 9.82 9.18 -7.96
N GLY A 58 9.61 8.66 -6.75
CA GLY A 58 8.66 9.22 -5.79
C GLY A 58 7.19 8.83 -6.03
N VAL A 59 6.91 8.01 -7.05
CA VAL A 59 5.57 7.46 -7.31
C VAL A 59 5.51 6.04 -6.77
N VAL A 60 4.55 5.76 -5.89
CA VAL A 60 4.29 4.40 -5.40
C VAL A 60 3.66 3.57 -6.52
N ASP A 61 4.29 2.44 -6.86
CA ASP A 61 3.84 1.52 -7.91
C ASP A 61 3.54 0.10 -7.38
N GLY A 62 3.71 -0.13 -6.07
CA GLY A 62 3.35 -1.39 -5.44
C GLY A 62 3.33 -1.32 -3.91
N ILE A 63 2.35 -2.01 -3.31
CA ILE A 63 2.31 -2.29 -1.86
C ILE A 63 2.04 -3.78 -1.68
N ARG A 64 3.03 -4.50 -1.15
CA ARG A 64 3.01 -5.96 -1.03
C ARG A 64 3.33 -6.38 0.39
N ARG A 65 2.79 -7.51 0.84
CA ARG A 65 3.21 -8.11 2.11
C ARG A 65 4.70 -8.41 2.04
N VAL A 66 5.39 -8.22 3.17
CA VAL A 66 6.77 -8.69 3.29
C VAL A 66 6.80 -10.19 3.00
N ALA A 67 7.67 -10.63 2.11
CA ALA A 67 7.87 -12.06 1.88
C ALA A 67 8.28 -12.68 3.23
N LYS A 68 7.62 -13.76 3.64
CA LYS A 68 8.16 -14.58 4.74
C LYS A 68 9.42 -15.21 4.20
N ASP A 69 10.57 -14.82 4.74
CA ASP A 69 11.79 -15.60 4.59
C ASP A 69 11.45 -17.04 5.04
N ALA A 70 11.54 -17.98 4.10
CA ALA A 70 11.22 -19.39 4.30
C ALA A 70 12.40 -20.12 4.95
#